data_AF-A0AB32TV56-F1
#
_entry.id   AF-A0AB32TV56-F1
#
_cell.length_a   1.000
_cell.length_b   1.000
_cell.length_c   1.000
_cell.angle_alpha   90.00
_cell.angle_beta   90.00
_cell.angle_gamma   90.00
#
_symmetry.space_group_name_H-M   'P 1'
#
loop_
_entity.id
_entity.type
_entity.pdbx_description
1 polymer ?
#
loop_
_entity_poly.entity_id
_entity_poly.type
_entity_poly.pdbx_seq_one_letter_code
_entity_poly.pdbx_strand_id
1 'polypeptide(L)'
;MFKSADPFDRLDSSDALFVEAIHTDSDYFGISIPVGHVDFFLNGGMDQAGCARSRFASIFIYFPVYGYVICDHMRALHVYMSALNGSCPLIGFPCSGYEEFLAGKCITCDDPFNGTCPQIGLLKNSGITATPLPNQEKVYLLTTASGPFCAHHILVELNVSRLDKTAEVQLILKSIGHPETELNLKLYTDETRYKTVAAHPEQLCKIDSMQLINTGGRFYRQGDIHFEYICISEIPQTRGMDPLCVKNIHIGRGVPWSHDFVQVC
;
A
#
# COMPACT_ATOMS: atom_id res chain seq x y z
N MET A 1 -20.85 8.52 -16.06
CA MET A 1 -21.70 9.72 -16.23
C MET A 1 -20.98 10.97 -15.69
N PHE A 2 -20.59 11.00 -14.42
CA PHE A 2 -19.97 12.21 -13.81
C PHE A 2 -18.48 12.44 -14.14
N LYS A 3 -17.69 11.42 -14.46
CA LYS A 3 -16.24 11.55 -14.73
C LYS A 3 -15.88 12.57 -15.83
N SER A 4 -16.72 12.69 -16.85
CA SER A 4 -16.53 13.61 -17.98
C SER A 4 -17.47 14.81 -17.91
N ALA A 5 -18.18 14.99 -16.79
CA ALA A 5 -19.06 16.13 -16.58
C ALA A 5 -18.25 17.36 -16.17
N ASP A 6 -18.81 18.54 -16.43
CA ASP A 6 -18.28 19.81 -15.96
C ASP A 6 -18.21 19.82 -14.42
N PRO A 7 -17.22 20.48 -13.77
CA PRO A 7 -17.20 20.63 -12.32
C PRO A 7 -18.51 21.11 -11.72
N PHE A 8 -19.32 21.90 -12.43
CA PHE A 8 -20.65 22.31 -11.98
C PHE A 8 -21.65 21.15 -11.83
N ASP A 9 -21.49 20.07 -12.59
CA ASP A 9 -22.39 18.92 -12.65
C ASP A 9 -21.88 17.69 -11.87
N ARG A 10 -20.79 17.84 -11.11
CA ARG A 10 -20.20 16.77 -10.28
C ARG A 10 -19.63 17.35 -8.99
N LEU A 11 -19.20 16.46 -8.07
CA LEU A 11 -18.42 16.90 -6.91
C LEU A 11 -17.11 17.57 -7.37
N ASP A 12 -16.80 18.71 -6.77
CA ASP A 12 -15.56 19.46 -6.97
C ASP A 12 -15.06 20.09 -5.66
N SER A 13 -13.76 20.41 -5.58
CA SER A 13 -13.17 21.07 -4.40
C SER A 13 -13.84 22.40 -4.08
N SER A 14 -14.40 23.09 -5.07
CA SER A 14 -15.10 24.37 -4.88
C SER A 14 -16.48 24.27 -4.20
N ASP A 15 -17.04 23.07 -4.03
CA ASP A 15 -18.39 22.87 -3.46
C ASP A 15 -18.47 23.11 -1.95
N ALA A 16 -17.33 23.10 -1.24
CA ALA A 16 -17.27 23.31 0.20
C ALA A 16 -15.95 23.93 0.65
N LEU A 17 -15.88 24.33 1.92
CA LEU A 17 -14.63 24.85 2.53
C LEU A 17 -13.50 23.80 2.54
N PHE A 18 -13.86 22.53 2.57
CA PHE A 18 -12.94 21.41 2.45
C PHE A 18 -13.74 20.21 1.93
N VAL A 19 -13.13 19.49 0.99
CA VAL A 19 -13.70 18.31 0.34
C VAL A 19 -12.60 17.26 0.37
N GLU A 20 -12.86 16.14 1.03
CA GLU A 20 -12.05 14.94 0.91
C GLU A 20 -12.82 13.89 0.12
N ALA A 21 -12.14 13.14 -0.74
CA ALA A 21 -12.74 12.03 -1.48
C ALA A 21 -11.95 10.75 -1.21
N ILE A 22 -12.67 9.63 -1.12
CA ILE A 22 -12.09 8.31 -0.86
C ILE A 22 -12.45 7.42 -2.05
N HIS A 23 -11.42 7.02 -2.79
CA HIS A 23 -11.52 6.20 -3.98
C HIS A 23 -11.16 4.76 -3.64
N THR A 24 -12.11 3.85 -3.84
CA THR A 24 -11.94 2.42 -3.57
C THR A 24 -12.48 1.51 -4.66
N ASP A 25 -13.01 2.05 -5.77
CA ASP A 25 -13.58 1.28 -6.89
C ASP A 25 -13.60 2.10 -8.20
N SER A 26 -12.47 2.71 -8.53
CA SER A 26 -12.33 3.73 -9.60
C SER A 26 -12.38 3.14 -11.02
N ASP A 27 -12.25 1.83 -11.16
CA ASP A 27 -12.30 1.09 -12.41
C ASP A 27 -13.70 0.54 -12.75
N TYR A 28 -14.65 0.56 -11.79
CA TYR A 28 -16.04 0.14 -12.01
C TYR A 28 -17.09 1.21 -11.63
N PHE A 29 -17.53 1.33 -10.38
CA PHE A 29 -18.63 2.23 -10.00
C PHE A 29 -18.15 3.64 -9.58
N GLY A 30 -16.94 3.76 -9.07
CA GLY A 30 -16.35 4.99 -8.58
C GLY A 30 -15.89 5.96 -9.68
N ILE A 31 -15.70 7.22 -9.31
CA ILE A 31 -15.07 8.21 -10.17
C ILE A 31 -13.54 8.10 -10.06
N SER A 32 -12.85 8.04 -11.19
CA SER A 32 -11.39 7.81 -11.23
C SER A 32 -10.55 9.09 -11.31
N ILE A 33 -11.20 10.25 -11.33
CA ILE A 33 -10.52 11.55 -11.34
C ILE A 33 -10.60 12.16 -9.94
N PRO A 34 -9.62 12.99 -9.55
CA PRO A 34 -9.73 13.72 -8.30
C PRO A 34 -10.88 14.72 -8.38
N VAL A 35 -11.59 14.87 -7.27
CA VAL A 35 -12.79 15.68 -7.11
C VAL A 35 -12.78 16.48 -5.80
N GLY A 36 -11.80 16.28 -4.93
CA GLY A 36 -11.66 16.98 -3.66
C GLY A 36 -10.51 17.98 -3.62
N HIS A 37 -10.28 18.52 -2.42
CA HIS A 37 -9.01 19.16 -2.09
C HIS A 37 -7.92 18.08 -1.93
N VAL A 38 -8.29 16.95 -1.31
CA VAL A 38 -7.45 15.76 -1.16
C VAL A 38 -8.26 14.52 -1.53
N ASP A 39 -7.68 13.67 -2.37
CA ASP A 39 -8.29 12.48 -2.92
C ASP A 39 -7.46 11.25 -2.52
N PHE A 40 -8.00 10.44 -1.60
CA PHE A 40 -7.38 9.24 -1.07
C PHE A 40 -7.67 8.03 -1.97
N PHE A 41 -6.63 7.49 -2.62
CA PHE A 41 -6.69 6.29 -3.43
C PHE A 41 -6.18 5.08 -2.64
N LEU A 42 -7.11 4.35 -2.00
CA LEU A 42 -6.78 3.20 -1.17
C LEU A 42 -6.46 1.99 -2.04
N ASN A 43 -5.30 1.38 -1.83
CA ASN A 43 -4.81 0.27 -2.65
C ASN A 43 -4.86 0.61 -4.15
N GLY A 44 -4.54 1.87 -4.50
CA GLY A 44 -4.62 2.40 -5.87
C GLY A 44 -6.01 2.87 -6.29
N GLY A 45 -6.99 2.74 -5.41
CA GLY A 45 -8.38 3.12 -5.60
C GLY A 45 -9.18 2.17 -6.48
N MET A 46 -8.70 0.94 -6.67
CA MET A 46 -9.32 -0.12 -7.47
C MET A 46 -9.62 -1.31 -6.54
N ASP A 47 -8.76 -2.32 -6.51
CA ASP A 47 -8.96 -3.55 -5.73
C ASP A 47 -8.66 -3.39 -4.24
N GLN A 48 -9.63 -3.66 -3.38
CA GLN A 48 -9.45 -3.54 -1.93
C GLN A 48 -9.07 -4.86 -1.28
N ALA A 49 -8.16 -4.79 -0.30
CA ALA A 49 -7.77 -5.96 0.47
C ALA A 49 -8.99 -6.61 1.14
N GLY A 50 -9.09 -7.95 1.05
CA GLY A 50 -10.21 -8.71 1.60
C GLY A 50 -11.47 -8.76 0.72
N CYS A 51 -11.52 -8.01 -0.39
CA CYS A 51 -12.56 -8.17 -1.39
C CYS A 51 -12.17 -9.29 -2.36
N ALA A 52 -12.76 -10.48 -2.19
CA ALA A 52 -12.38 -11.66 -2.97
C ALA A 52 -12.82 -11.52 -4.44
N ARG A 53 -11.85 -11.51 -5.37
CA ARG A 53 -12.07 -11.79 -6.80
C ARG A 53 -12.37 -13.27 -7.03
N SER A 54 -13.44 -13.79 -6.43
CA SER A 54 -13.73 -15.20 -6.62
C SER A 54 -14.18 -15.46 -8.07
N ARG A 55 -13.36 -16.21 -8.84
CA ARG A 55 -13.81 -16.89 -10.06
C ARG A 55 -14.88 -17.97 -9.80
N PHE A 56 -15.19 -18.21 -8.52
CA PHE A 56 -16.17 -19.19 -8.03
C PHE A 56 -17.01 -18.60 -6.89
N ALA A 57 -17.47 -17.35 -6.99
CA ALA A 57 -18.55 -16.87 -6.13
C ALA A 57 -19.83 -17.60 -6.55
N SER A 58 -19.99 -18.80 -6.00
CA SER A 58 -21.22 -19.58 -5.85
C SER A 58 -22.24 -19.52 -7.00
N ILE A 59 -22.37 -20.67 -7.64
CA ILE A 59 -23.37 -21.14 -8.61
C ILE A 59 -24.85 -21.03 -8.15
N PHE A 60 -25.16 -20.23 -7.13
CA PHE A 60 -26.51 -19.98 -6.59
C PHE A 60 -26.49 -18.57 -5.93
N ILE A 61 -27.27 -17.53 -6.24
CA ILE A 61 -28.54 -17.32 -6.96
C ILE A 61 -28.53 -15.83 -7.45
N TYR A 62 -28.74 -15.63 -8.75
CA TYR A 62 -28.98 -14.38 -9.51
C TYR A 62 -27.89 -13.35 -9.89
N PHE A 63 -26.82 -13.04 -9.13
CA PHE A 63 -25.88 -11.97 -9.57
C PHE A 63 -24.45 -12.01 -8.94
N PRO A 64 -23.53 -12.90 -9.37
CA PRO A 64 -22.20 -13.07 -8.75
C PRO A 64 -21.19 -11.95 -9.04
N VAL A 65 -21.38 -11.15 -10.10
CA VAL A 65 -20.51 -9.99 -10.42
C VAL A 65 -20.65 -8.87 -9.39
N TYR A 66 -21.77 -8.81 -8.65
CA TYR A 66 -22.06 -7.71 -7.74
C TYR A 66 -21.32 -7.82 -6.40
N GLY A 67 -21.00 -9.02 -5.89
CA GLY A 67 -20.44 -9.16 -4.55
C GLY A 67 -19.08 -8.48 -4.36
N TYR A 68 -18.16 -8.66 -5.31
CA TYR A 68 -16.82 -8.07 -5.27
C TYR A 68 -16.84 -6.57 -5.59
N VAL A 69 -17.53 -6.15 -6.66
CA VAL A 69 -17.58 -4.74 -7.05
C VAL A 69 -18.33 -3.91 -5.98
N ILE A 70 -19.38 -4.47 -5.36
CA ILE A 70 -20.01 -3.84 -4.19
C ILE A 70 -19.05 -3.81 -2.99
N CYS A 71 -18.22 -4.84 -2.78
CA CYS A 71 -17.25 -4.85 -1.68
C CYS A 71 -16.23 -3.70 -1.81
N ASP A 72 -15.64 -3.54 -2.99
CA ASP A 72 -14.71 -2.45 -3.29
C ASP A 72 -15.40 -1.09 -3.18
N HIS A 73 -16.59 -0.95 -3.78
CA HIS A 73 -17.36 0.29 -3.74
C HIS A 73 -17.76 0.70 -2.30
N MET A 74 -18.23 -0.26 -1.49
CA MET A 74 -18.63 -0.02 -0.10
C MET A 74 -17.44 0.15 0.85
N ARG A 75 -16.20 -0.15 0.42
CA ARG A 75 -15.01 0.02 1.25
C ARG A 75 -14.82 1.46 1.70
N ALA A 76 -15.12 2.44 0.85
CA ALA A 76 -15.04 3.87 1.21
C ALA A 76 -15.86 4.19 2.46
N LEU A 77 -17.09 3.65 2.56
CA LEU A 77 -17.95 3.83 3.73
C LEU A 77 -17.36 3.20 4.99
N HIS A 78 -16.91 1.95 4.90
CA HIS A 78 -16.36 1.22 6.05
C HIS A 78 -15.06 1.83 6.57
N VAL A 79 -14.20 2.31 5.67
CA VAL A 79 -12.97 3.03 6.02
C VAL A 79 -13.32 4.34 6.71
N TYR A 80 -14.28 5.11 6.19
CA TYR A 80 -14.67 6.37 6.81
C TYR A 80 -15.24 6.17 8.22
N MET A 81 -16.12 5.17 8.41
CA MET A 81 -16.63 4.80 9.73
C MET A 81 -15.49 4.40 10.69
N SER A 82 -14.49 3.66 10.21
CA SER A 82 -13.34 3.26 11.02
C SER A 82 -12.45 4.45 11.39
N ALA A 83 -12.23 5.37 10.46
CA ALA A 83 -11.49 6.61 10.69
C ALA A 83 -12.15 7.47 11.78
N LEU A 84 -13.49 7.56 11.79
CA LEU A 84 -14.24 8.29 12.82
C LEU A 84 -14.18 7.64 14.20
N ASN A 85 -14.02 6.31 14.28
CA ASN A 85 -13.84 5.61 15.55
C ASN A 85 -12.48 5.91 16.21
N GLY A 86 -11.49 6.37 15.41
CA GLY A 86 -10.21 6.86 15.92
C GLY A 86 -9.29 5.78 16.50
N SER A 87 -9.50 4.50 16.16
CA SER A 87 -8.68 3.39 16.66
C SER A 87 -7.23 3.44 16.14
N CYS A 88 -7.03 3.99 14.94
CA CYS A 88 -5.72 4.14 14.31
C CYS A 88 -5.80 5.14 13.14
N PRO A 89 -4.68 5.80 12.79
CA PRO A 89 -4.66 6.77 11.71
C PRO A 89 -4.59 6.10 10.33
N LEU A 90 -5.41 6.57 9.40
CA LEU A 90 -5.40 6.18 7.99
C LEU A 90 -4.76 7.32 7.18
N ILE A 91 -3.43 7.29 7.06
CA ILE A 91 -2.65 8.36 6.43
C ILE A 91 -2.36 8.07 4.96
N GLY A 92 -2.46 9.10 4.12
CA GLY A 92 -2.14 9.07 2.70
C GLY A 92 -0.82 9.77 2.39
N PHE A 93 -0.11 9.27 1.37
CA PHE A 93 1.16 9.83 0.90
C PHE A 93 0.95 10.56 -0.43
N PRO A 94 1.31 11.86 -0.55
CA PRO A 94 1.24 12.57 -1.83
C PRO A 94 2.14 11.89 -2.84
N CYS A 95 1.59 11.57 -4.01
CA CYS A 95 2.37 10.95 -5.07
C CYS A 95 1.75 11.22 -6.44
N SER A 96 2.57 11.20 -7.49
CA SER A 96 2.09 11.40 -8.86
C SER A 96 1.22 10.23 -9.37
N GLY A 97 1.41 9.04 -8.81
CA GLY A 97 0.68 7.84 -9.18
C GLY A 97 0.90 6.68 -8.20
N TYR A 98 0.00 5.70 -8.25
CA TYR A 98 0.04 4.56 -7.34
C TYR A 98 1.29 3.69 -7.52
N GLU A 99 1.74 3.48 -8.75
CA GLU A 99 2.97 2.71 -9.02
C GLU A 99 4.21 3.39 -8.45
N GLU A 100 4.27 4.73 -8.46
CA GLU A 100 5.40 5.47 -7.88
C GLU A 100 5.38 5.44 -6.35
N PHE A 101 4.18 5.43 -5.77
CA PHE A 101 3.99 5.18 -4.35
C PHE A 101 4.45 3.77 -3.98
N LEU A 102 3.99 2.74 -4.70
CA LEU A 102 4.41 1.36 -4.49
C LEU A 102 5.91 1.16 -4.70
N ALA A 103 6.56 1.90 -5.60
CA ALA A 103 8.00 1.89 -5.82
C ALA A 103 8.80 2.65 -4.74
N GLY A 104 8.15 3.17 -3.70
CA GLY A 104 8.82 3.88 -2.61
C GLY A 104 9.44 5.20 -3.02
N LYS A 105 8.90 5.88 -4.06
CA LYS A 105 9.37 7.21 -4.47
C LYS A 105 8.73 8.35 -3.66
N CYS A 106 7.65 8.06 -2.93
CA CYS A 106 6.86 9.01 -2.17
C CYS A 106 6.79 8.55 -0.69
N ILE A 107 7.81 8.91 0.10
CA ILE A 107 8.02 8.39 1.47
C ILE A 107 7.94 9.47 2.56
N THR A 108 7.70 10.72 2.16
CA THR A 108 7.47 11.87 3.07
C THR A 108 6.22 12.63 2.63
N CYS A 109 5.77 13.53 3.48
CA CYS A 109 4.60 14.38 3.24
C CYS A 109 4.98 15.87 3.31
N ASP A 110 6.20 16.21 2.92
CA ASP A 110 6.74 17.57 3.00
C ASP A 110 6.00 18.57 2.10
N ASP A 111 5.71 18.17 0.87
CA ASP A 111 4.98 18.95 -0.12
C ASP A 111 3.77 18.14 -0.61
N PRO A 112 2.54 18.69 -0.63
CA PRO A 112 2.13 20.04 -0.18
C PRO A 112 1.78 20.13 1.31
N PHE A 113 2.08 19.12 2.14
CA PHE A 113 1.50 19.00 3.49
C PHE A 113 2.43 19.38 4.66
N ASN A 114 3.54 20.07 4.39
CA ASN A 114 4.47 20.58 5.42
C ASN A 114 4.96 19.52 6.43
N GLY A 115 5.12 18.28 5.96
CA GLY A 115 5.67 17.16 6.72
C GLY A 115 4.63 16.34 7.49
N THR A 116 3.35 16.76 7.49
CA THR A 116 2.27 16.00 8.14
C THR A 116 1.43 15.30 7.09
N CYS A 117 1.44 13.97 7.07
CA CYS A 117 0.65 13.23 6.09
C CYS A 117 -0.85 13.45 6.33
N PRO A 118 -1.64 13.70 5.27
CA PRO A 118 -3.07 13.84 5.39
C PRO A 118 -3.69 12.53 5.88
N GLN A 119 -4.63 12.65 6.81
CA GLN A 119 -5.38 11.54 7.39
C GLN A 119 -6.84 11.61 6.95
N ILE A 120 -7.44 10.45 6.65
CA ILE A 120 -8.87 10.36 6.37
C ILE A 120 -9.68 10.84 7.58
N GLY A 121 -10.63 11.74 7.37
CA GLY A 121 -11.56 12.23 8.38
C GLY A 121 -11.79 13.74 8.29
N LEU A 122 -12.68 14.23 9.18
CA LEU A 122 -13.02 15.66 9.25
C LEU A 122 -11.76 16.55 9.25
N LEU A 123 -11.82 17.73 8.60
CA LEU A 123 -10.69 18.67 8.46
C LEU A 123 -9.89 18.90 9.75
N LYS A 124 -10.57 18.98 10.91
CA LYS A 124 -9.92 19.16 12.21
C LYS A 124 -8.94 18.02 12.57
N ASN A 125 -9.18 16.83 12.03
CA ASN A 125 -8.44 15.60 12.26
C ASN A 125 -7.60 15.18 11.04
N SER A 126 -7.66 15.92 9.93
CA SER A 126 -7.00 15.50 8.69
C SER A 126 -5.50 15.75 8.68
N GLY A 127 -4.96 16.50 9.64
CA GLY A 127 -3.55 16.90 9.67
C GLY A 127 -3.16 17.92 8.58
N ILE A 128 -4.11 18.37 7.76
CA ILE A 128 -3.86 19.33 6.68
C ILE A 128 -3.83 20.75 7.25
N THR A 129 -2.63 21.35 7.25
CA THR A 129 -2.43 22.74 7.66
C THR A 129 -2.00 23.65 6.51
N ALA A 130 -2.00 23.13 5.27
CA ALA A 130 -1.57 23.86 4.09
C ALA A 130 -2.50 25.05 3.77
N THR A 131 -1.91 26.19 3.42
CA THR A 131 -2.63 27.41 3.03
C THR A 131 -1.97 28.03 1.78
N PRO A 132 -2.68 28.16 0.64
CA PRO A 132 -4.05 27.68 0.39
C PRO A 132 -4.16 26.15 0.50
N LEU A 133 -5.39 25.64 0.65
CA LEU A 133 -5.61 24.19 0.63
C LEU A 133 -5.16 23.61 -0.72
N PRO A 134 -4.64 22.37 -0.73
CA PRO A 134 -4.35 21.67 -1.97
C PRO A 134 -5.61 21.55 -2.81
N ASN A 135 -5.44 21.53 -4.13
CA ASN A 135 -6.55 21.36 -5.06
C ASN A 135 -6.35 20.05 -5.82
N GLN A 136 -7.27 19.10 -5.65
CA GLN A 136 -7.25 17.80 -6.34
C GLN A 136 -5.96 17.01 -6.10
N GLU A 137 -5.38 17.12 -4.90
CA GLU A 137 -4.13 16.45 -4.53
C GLU A 137 -4.37 14.95 -4.33
N LYS A 138 -3.60 14.11 -5.02
CA LYS A 138 -3.75 12.66 -4.94
C LYS A 138 -2.85 12.09 -3.87
N VAL A 139 -3.44 11.33 -2.97
CA VAL A 139 -2.70 10.64 -1.91
C VAL A 139 -3.00 9.16 -1.92
N TYR A 140 -1.99 8.35 -1.66
CA TYR A 140 -2.08 6.89 -1.75
C TYR A 140 -1.80 6.27 -0.40
N LEU A 141 -2.51 5.20 -0.09
CA LEU A 141 -2.26 4.37 1.08
C LEU A 141 -2.68 2.93 0.82
N LEU A 142 -2.07 2.02 1.57
CA LEU A 142 -2.43 0.62 1.61
C LEU A 142 -3.28 0.38 2.86
N THR A 143 -4.22 -0.56 2.78
CA THR A 143 -5.07 -0.93 3.91
C THR A 143 -5.03 -2.43 4.17
N THR A 144 -5.34 -2.82 5.41
CA THR A 144 -5.53 -4.24 5.75
C THR A 144 -6.89 -4.75 5.26
N ALA A 145 -7.05 -6.07 5.19
CA ALA A 145 -8.25 -6.70 4.63
C ALA A 145 -9.52 -6.44 5.46
N SER A 146 -9.38 -6.27 6.77
CA SER A 146 -10.46 -6.17 7.74
C SER A 146 -10.35 -4.92 8.62
N GLY A 147 -11.46 -4.51 9.24
CA GLY A 147 -11.47 -3.39 10.18
C GLY A 147 -10.44 -3.58 11.30
N PRO A 148 -9.72 -2.52 11.73
CA PRO A 148 -9.95 -1.11 11.41
C PRO A 148 -9.31 -0.61 10.09
N PHE A 149 -8.84 -1.50 9.22
CA PHE A 149 -8.24 -1.22 7.90
C PHE A 149 -6.90 -0.47 7.92
N CYS A 150 -6.45 -0.01 9.07
CA CYS A 150 -5.14 0.61 9.21
C CYS A 150 -4.03 -0.39 8.90
N ALA A 151 -2.94 0.14 8.36
CA ALA A 151 -1.69 -0.56 8.14
C ALA A 151 -0.55 0.40 8.45
N HIS A 152 0.56 -0.15 8.92
CA HIS A 152 1.86 0.47 8.90
C HIS A 152 2.48 0.24 7.52
N HIS A 153 2.99 1.30 6.92
CA HIS A 153 3.61 1.25 5.61
C HIS A 153 5.08 0.94 5.76
N ILE A 154 5.47 -0.25 5.33
CA ILE A 154 6.85 -0.74 5.41
C ILE A 154 7.49 -0.58 4.03
N LEU A 155 8.52 0.26 3.96
CA LEU A 155 9.40 0.37 2.81
C LEU A 155 10.43 -0.76 2.86
N VAL A 156 10.38 -1.64 1.87
CA VAL A 156 11.35 -2.71 1.63
C VAL A 156 12.34 -2.24 0.56
N GLU A 157 13.62 -2.23 0.88
CA GLU A 157 14.71 -1.93 -0.05
C GLU A 157 15.63 -3.14 -0.15
N LEU A 158 15.95 -3.56 -1.37
CA LEU A 158 16.82 -4.70 -1.59
C LEU A 158 17.84 -4.43 -2.68
N ASN A 159 19.05 -4.95 -2.49
CA ASN A 159 20.10 -4.95 -3.49
C ASN A 159 20.53 -6.39 -3.78
N VAL A 160 20.45 -6.77 -5.04
CA VAL A 160 20.67 -8.12 -5.54
C VAL A 160 21.89 -8.09 -6.45
N SER A 161 22.74 -9.10 -6.33
CA SER A 161 23.79 -9.30 -7.30
C SER A 161 23.22 -9.50 -8.71
N ARG A 162 24.01 -9.18 -9.73
CA ARG A 162 23.59 -9.27 -11.12
C ARG A 162 23.05 -10.67 -11.44
N LEU A 163 21.86 -10.71 -12.02
CA LEU A 163 21.19 -11.95 -12.41
C LEU A 163 21.45 -12.28 -13.87
N ASP A 164 21.63 -13.56 -14.18
CA ASP A 164 21.71 -14.05 -15.57
C ASP A 164 20.31 -14.27 -16.17
N LYS A 165 19.33 -14.56 -15.29
CA LYS A 165 17.93 -14.81 -15.64
C LYS A 165 17.02 -14.05 -14.69
N THR A 166 15.82 -13.72 -15.14
CA THR A 166 14.79 -13.15 -14.24
C THR A 166 14.46 -14.11 -13.10
N ALA A 167 14.09 -13.56 -11.94
CA ALA A 167 13.72 -14.32 -10.76
C ALA A 167 12.35 -13.90 -10.21
N GLU A 168 11.72 -14.79 -9.45
CA GLU A 168 10.50 -14.53 -8.69
C GLU A 168 10.78 -14.91 -7.25
N VAL A 169 10.56 -13.96 -6.33
CA VAL A 169 10.90 -14.11 -4.92
C VAL A 169 9.69 -13.68 -4.09
N GLN A 170 9.26 -14.53 -3.19
CA GLN A 170 8.27 -14.19 -2.19
C GLN A 170 8.99 -13.74 -0.92
N LEU A 171 8.65 -12.55 -0.45
CA LEU A 171 9.07 -11.99 0.83
C LEU A 171 7.87 -12.01 1.78
N ILE A 172 8.04 -12.55 2.97
CA ILE A 172 6.99 -12.66 3.98
C ILE A 172 7.46 -11.99 5.27
N LEU A 173 6.69 -11.04 5.78
CA LEU A 173 6.90 -10.41 7.08
C LEU A 173 5.89 -10.95 8.08
N LYS A 174 6.36 -11.36 9.27
CA LYS A 174 5.53 -12.01 10.29
C LYS A 174 5.57 -11.25 11.60
N SER A 175 4.41 -11.14 12.22
CA SER A 175 4.21 -10.60 13.56
C SER A 175 3.29 -11.53 14.36
N ILE A 176 3.65 -11.83 15.60
CA ILE A 176 2.95 -12.79 16.46
C ILE A 176 1.50 -12.34 16.69
N GLY A 177 0.55 -13.20 16.32
CA GLY A 177 -0.88 -12.94 16.52
C GLY A 177 -1.52 -12.09 15.42
N HIS A 178 -0.78 -11.70 14.38
CA HIS A 178 -1.28 -10.90 13.27
C HIS A 178 -1.12 -11.62 11.92
N PRO A 179 -1.94 -11.26 10.90
CA PRO A 179 -1.77 -11.78 9.55
C PRO A 179 -0.39 -11.48 8.97
N GLU A 180 0.16 -12.43 8.21
CA GLU A 180 1.43 -12.26 7.50
C GLU A 180 1.27 -11.26 6.34
N THR A 181 2.33 -10.47 6.08
CA THR A 181 2.40 -9.63 4.88
C THR A 181 3.24 -10.34 3.83
N GLU A 182 2.63 -10.64 2.69
CA GLU A 182 3.30 -11.30 1.57
C GLU A 182 3.54 -10.33 0.41
N LEU A 183 4.77 -10.33 -0.11
CA LEU A 183 5.18 -9.54 -1.27
C LEU A 183 5.78 -10.46 -2.33
N ASN A 184 5.24 -10.40 -3.54
CA ASN A 184 5.74 -11.14 -4.68
C ASN A 184 6.60 -10.21 -5.54
N LEU A 185 7.92 -10.42 -5.47
CA LEU A 185 8.92 -9.60 -6.13
C LEU A 185 9.39 -10.28 -7.40
N LYS A 186 9.41 -9.51 -8.50
CA LYS A 186 9.99 -9.97 -9.76
C LYS A 186 11.29 -9.23 -10.00
N LEU A 187 12.38 -9.99 -10.07
CA LEU A 187 13.71 -9.45 -10.27
C LEU A 187 14.12 -9.63 -11.74
N TYR A 188 14.70 -8.58 -12.31
CA TYR A 188 15.15 -8.47 -13.69
C TYR A 188 16.68 -8.52 -13.78
N THR A 189 17.19 -8.73 -15.00
CA THR A 189 18.63 -8.92 -15.26
C THR A 189 19.40 -7.61 -15.40
N ASP A 190 18.69 -6.52 -15.67
CA ASP A 190 19.18 -5.16 -15.89
C ASP A 190 19.02 -4.24 -14.66
N GLU A 191 18.44 -4.76 -13.58
CA GLU A 191 18.21 -4.01 -12.34
C GLU A 191 18.72 -4.79 -11.13
N THR A 192 19.47 -4.11 -10.26
CA THR A 192 20.02 -4.70 -9.03
C THR A 192 19.39 -4.14 -7.77
N ARG A 193 18.79 -2.95 -7.83
CA ARG A 193 18.18 -2.27 -6.68
C ARG A 193 16.68 -2.21 -6.87
N TYR A 194 15.94 -2.62 -5.85
CA TYR A 194 14.49 -2.59 -5.87
C TYR A 194 13.99 -1.96 -4.58
N LYS A 195 12.87 -1.27 -4.71
CA LYS A 195 12.12 -0.72 -3.58
C LYS A 195 10.66 -1.07 -3.73
N THR A 196 10.01 -1.41 -2.63
CA THR A 196 8.56 -1.53 -2.62
C THR A 196 7.95 -1.14 -1.28
N VAL A 197 6.73 -0.62 -1.29
CA VAL A 197 5.95 -0.31 -0.09
C VAL A 197 4.93 -1.41 0.16
N ALA A 198 4.85 -1.84 1.42
CA ALA A 198 3.95 -2.90 1.87
C ALA A 198 3.08 -2.44 3.03
N ALA A 199 1.85 -2.96 3.12
CA ALA A 199 1.01 -2.82 4.30
C ALA A 199 1.29 -3.94 5.28
N HIS A 200 1.65 -3.58 6.51
CA HIS A 200 1.77 -4.51 7.64
C HIS A 200 0.80 -4.09 8.76
N PRO A 201 0.12 -5.03 9.45
CA PRO A 201 -0.81 -4.68 10.54
C PRO A 201 -0.13 -4.06 11.77
N GLU A 202 1.18 -4.24 11.95
CA GLU A 202 1.93 -3.74 13.12
C GLU A 202 3.12 -2.85 12.72
N GLN A 203 3.61 -2.07 13.68
CA GLN A 203 4.79 -1.21 13.53
C GLN A 203 6.05 -2.03 13.26
N LEU A 204 7.05 -1.39 12.64
CA LEU A 204 8.33 -2.01 12.28
C LEU A 204 8.99 -2.77 13.44
N CYS A 205 8.96 -2.20 14.66
CA CYS A 205 9.61 -2.78 15.83
C CYS A 205 8.93 -4.06 16.36
N LYS A 206 7.71 -4.37 15.91
CA LYS A 206 6.97 -5.58 16.27
C LYS A 206 7.03 -6.67 15.20
N ILE A 207 7.71 -6.42 14.09
CA ILE A 207 7.92 -7.43 13.06
C ILE A 207 8.94 -8.44 13.59
N ASP A 208 8.50 -9.66 13.87
CA ASP A 208 9.31 -10.70 14.51
C ASP A 208 10.28 -11.36 13.54
N SER A 209 9.88 -11.57 12.29
CA SER A 209 10.74 -12.25 11.32
C SER A 209 10.43 -11.90 9.87
N MET A 210 11.44 -12.14 9.04
CA MET A 210 11.39 -12.04 7.59
C MET A 210 11.73 -13.39 6.97
N GLN A 211 10.93 -13.84 6.00
CA GLN A 211 11.16 -15.06 5.24
C GLN A 211 11.26 -14.75 3.74
N LEU A 212 12.19 -15.41 3.05
CA LEU A 212 12.40 -15.32 1.61
C LEU A 212 12.28 -16.69 0.96
N ILE A 213 11.59 -16.75 -0.16
CA ILE A 213 11.44 -17.97 -0.95
C ILE A 213 11.67 -17.64 -2.41
N ASN A 214 12.66 -18.29 -3.05
CA ASN A 214 12.76 -18.25 -4.51
C ASN A 214 11.68 -19.16 -5.11
N THR A 215 10.60 -18.56 -5.61
CA THR A 215 9.44 -19.24 -6.19
C THR A 215 9.60 -19.53 -7.68
N GLY A 216 10.72 -19.12 -8.28
CA GLY A 216 11.06 -19.32 -9.69
C GLY A 216 11.28 -20.80 -10.07
N GLY A 217 10.22 -21.60 -10.09
CA GLY A 217 10.27 -23.05 -10.31
C GLY A 217 10.63 -23.50 -11.73
N ARG A 218 10.61 -22.59 -12.71
CA ARG A 218 10.86 -22.90 -14.13
C ARG A 218 12.36 -22.85 -14.45
N PHE A 219 12.86 -23.73 -15.31
CA PHE A 219 14.31 -23.84 -15.65
C PHE A 219 14.92 -22.56 -16.28
N TYR A 220 14.08 -21.69 -16.86
CA TYR A 220 14.50 -20.41 -17.42
C TYR A 220 14.53 -19.27 -16.38
N ARG A 221 14.15 -19.52 -15.12
CA ARG A 221 14.29 -18.58 -14.01
C ARG A 221 15.58 -18.83 -13.24
N GLN A 222 16.10 -17.80 -12.59
CA GLN A 222 17.29 -17.89 -11.75
C GLN A 222 17.11 -18.94 -10.64
N GLY A 223 18.10 -19.82 -10.46
CA GLY A 223 18.10 -20.86 -9.42
C GLY A 223 18.60 -20.35 -8.07
N ASP A 224 19.77 -19.72 -8.09
CA ASP A 224 20.42 -19.17 -6.92
C ASP A 224 20.47 -17.64 -7.00
N ILE A 225 20.06 -17.00 -5.91
CA ILE A 225 19.96 -15.54 -5.81
C ILE A 225 20.76 -15.10 -4.60
N HIS A 226 21.63 -14.13 -4.81
CA HIS A 226 22.39 -13.47 -3.75
C HIS A 226 21.87 -12.05 -3.56
N PHE A 227 21.35 -11.77 -2.36
CA PHE A 227 21.03 -10.42 -1.92
C PHE A 227 22.20 -9.89 -1.12
N GLU A 228 22.78 -8.78 -1.58
CA GLU A 228 23.78 -8.05 -0.81
C GLU A 228 23.18 -7.52 0.48
N TYR A 229 21.95 -6.99 0.39
CA TYR A 229 21.14 -6.65 1.56
C TYR A 229 19.65 -6.62 1.24
N ILE A 230 18.85 -6.77 2.29
CA ILE A 230 17.45 -6.38 2.35
C ILE A 230 17.27 -5.54 3.62
N CYS A 231 16.69 -4.36 3.47
CA CYS A 231 16.37 -3.44 4.53
C CYS A 231 14.87 -3.18 4.57
N ILE A 232 14.30 -3.09 5.76
CA ILE A 232 12.92 -2.67 5.98
C ILE A 232 12.88 -1.43 6.89
N SER A 233 12.01 -0.49 6.58
CA SER A 233 11.80 0.74 7.36
C SER A 233 10.33 1.16 7.33
N GLU A 234 9.89 1.97 8.29
CA GLU A 234 8.52 2.48 8.32
C GLU A 234 8.44 3.86 7.64
N ILE A 235 7.36 4.11 6.90
CA ILE A 235 7.06 5.43 6.33
C ILE A 235 5.77 6.01 6.95
N PRO A 236 5.65 7.35 7.12
CA PRO A 236 6.58 8.38 6.69
C PRO A 236 7.92 8.33 7.41
N GLN A 237 9.00 8.58 6.68
CA GLN A 237 10.34 8.43 7.23
C GLN A 237 10.60 9.50 8.31
N THR A 238 10.47 9.13 9.58
CA THR A 238 10.77 10.02 10.71
C THR A 238 12.27 10.03 11.00
N ARG A 239 12.82 11.22 11.28
CA ARG A 239 14.24 11.35 11.66
C ARG A 239 14.57 10.50 12.88
N GLY A 240 15.57 9.63 12.77
CA GLY A 240 16.14 8.86 13.89
C GLY A 240 15.69 7.40 13.99
N MET A 241 14.84 6.91 13.07
CA MET A 241 14.54 5.48 12.97
C MET A 241 15.45 4.84 11.93
N ASP A 242 16.36 3.97 12.38
CA ASP A 242 17.26 3.23 11.50
C ASP A 242 16.52 2.06 10.84
N PRO A 243 16.78 1.79 9.54
CA PRO A 243 16.21 0.63 8.86
C PRO A 243 16.77 -0.68 9.44
N LEU A 244 15.95 -1.73 9.42
CA LEU A 244 16.34 -3.08 9.82
C LEU A 244 16.91 -3.79 8.61
N CYS A 245 18.23 -4.03 8.61
CA CYS A 245 18.93 -4.57 7.46
C CYS A 245 19.52 -5.94 7.74
N VAL A 246 19.29 -6.90 6.83
CA VAL A 246 19.98 -8.18 6.79
C VAL A 246 20.86 -8.21 5.53
N LYS A 247 22.10 -8.68 5.66
CA LYS A 247 23.11 -8.66 4.58
C LYS A 247 23.54 -10.06 4.19
N ASN A 248 24.09 -10.20 2.99
CA ASN A 248 24.71 -11.42 2.47
C ASN A 248 23.77 -12.64 2.54
N ILE A 249 22.60 -12.52 1.94
CA ILE A 249 21.57 -13.57 1.95
C ILE A 249 21.69 -14.38 0.66
N HIS A 250 21.80 -15.69 0.81
CA HIS A 250 21.79 -16.62 -0.31
C HIS A 250 20.56 -17.50 -0.25
N ILE A 251 19.75 -17.47 -1.30
CA ILE A 251 18.59 -18.36 -1.42
C ILE A 251 18.69 -19.21 -2.68
N GLY A 252 18.41 -20.50 -2.51
CA GLY A 252 18.22 -21.45 -3.60
C GLY A 252 16.73 -21.65 -3.90
N ARG A 253 16.43 -22.27 -5.04
CA ARG A 253 15.06 -22.54 -5.49
C ARG A 253 14.25 -23.34 -4.46
N GLY A 254 13.08 -22.80 -4.08
CA GLY A 254 12.11 -23.47 -3.21
C GLY A 254 12.56 -23.70 -1.76
N VAL A 255 13.80 -23.36 -1.41
CA VAL A 255 14.31 -23.47 -0.04
C VAL A 255 14.01 -22.15 0.68
N PRO A 256 13.13 -22.15 1.70
CA PRO A 256 12.88 -20.94 2.46
C PRO A 256 14.11 -20.55 3.27
N TRP A 257 14.44 -19.27 3.23
CA TRP A 257 15.38 -18.64 4.15
C TRP A 257 14.60 -17.77 5.12
N SER A 258 15.03 -17.68 6.38
CA SER A 258 14.37 -16.85 7.39
C SER A 258 15.38 -16.13 8.27
N HIS A 259 14.97 -15.00 8.82
CA HIS A 259 15.70 -14.23 9.82
C HIS A 259 14.73 -13.66 10.85
N ASP A 260 15.04 -13.90 12.12
CA ASP A 260 14.29 -13.36 13.24
C ASP A 260 14.90 -12.01 13.65
N PHE A 261 14.06 -10.99 13.76
CA PHE A 261 14.46 -9.70 14.29
C PHE A 261 14.36 -9.72 15.81
N VAL A 262 15.40 -9.26 16.49
CA VAL A 262 15.38 -9.09 17.95
C VAL A 262 15.22 -7.60 18.23
N GLN A 263 14.00 -7.16 18.50
CA GLN A 263 13.68 -5.75 18.72
C GLN A 263 12.90 -5.51 19.99
N VAL A 264 13.03 -4.30 20.51
CA VAL A 264 12.25 -3.82 21.64
C VAL A 264 11.47 -2.60 21.16
N CYS A 265 10.16 -2.78 21.00
CA CYS A 265 9.22 -1.68 21.21
C CYS A 265 9.06 -1.47 22.73
#